data_AF-A0A318JXA1-F1
#
_entry.id   AF-A0A318JXA1-F1
#
_cell.length_a   1.000
_cell.length_b   1.000
_cell.length_c   1.000
_cell.angle_alpha   90.00
_cell.angle_beta   90.00
_cell.angle_gamma   90.00
#
_symmetry.space_group_name_H-M   'P 1'
#
loop_
_entity.id
_entity.type
_entity.pdbx_description
1 polymer ?
#
loop_
_entity_poly.entity_id
_entity_poly.type
_entity_poly.pdbx_seq_one_letter_code
_entity_poly.pdbx_strand_id
1 'polypeptide(L)'
;MREKSQQCGRSVRLFAVATIVASGLAFGMGAAGAVVDSSSQIVDQKDRSIEAVQSDTRIDFVPPLDGNPFTREWFHNGEASFKVTGPNADDWRGHITIGYQVGYPATLSGRLKFGYSTPGLGADLGGDSGVLLKLDGLIPRAGIELEVGLGPGIQTVECAGGDISGTSGFIRMSGFHGTVTGVVGQTTIRPFVKVASGSGDTVYTYGRLWAI
;
A
#
# COMPACT_ATOMS: atom_id res chain seq x y z
N MET A 1 -91.28 2.23 34.28
CA MET A 1 -91.91 3.53 34.56
C MET A 1 -90.90 4.61 34.19
N ARG A 2 -91.20 5.37 33.12
CA ARG A 2 -90.71 6.71 32.73
C ARG A 2 -89.20 7.05 32.71
N GLU A 3 -88.77 7.43 31.49
CA GLU A 3 -87.63 8.30 31.18
C GLU A 3 -87.60 9.58 32.02
N LYS A 4 -86.40 10.13 32.20
CA LYS A 4 -86.09 11.53 31.84
C LYS A 4 -84.64 11.66 31.36
N SER A 5 -84.50 12.14 30.13
CA SER A 5 -83.30 12.80 29.61
C SER A 5 -83.25 14.25 30.09
N GLN A 6 -82.04 14.83 30.17
CA GLN A 6 -81.63 16.21 29.80
C GLN A 6 -80.29 16.52 30.48
N GLN A 7 -79.16 16.58 29.78
CA GLN A 7 -78.62 17.62 28.87
C GLN A 7 -77.74 18.70 29.56
N CYS A 8 -76.51 18.76 29.05
CA CYS A 8 -75.66 19.92 28.76
C CYS A 8 -75.00 20.73 29.90
N GLY A 9 -73.67 20.79 29.85
CA GLY A 9 -72.85 21.78 30.55
C GLY A 9 -71.36 21.59 30.25
N ARG A 10 -70.88 22.20 29.16
CA ARG A 10 -69.46 22.31 28.80
C ARG A 10 -68.65 22.86 29.98
N SER A 11 -67.54 22.19 30.31
CA SER A 11 -66.41 22.84 30.97
C SER A 11 -65.13 22.17 30.49
N VAL A 12 -64.47 22.85 29.55
CA VAL A 12 -63.12 22.57 29.10
C VAL A 12 -62.19 22.80 30.29
N ARG A 13 -61.58 21.73 30.80
CA ARG A 13 -60.43 21.83 31.71
C ARG A 13 -59.22 21.26 31.02
N LEU A 14 -58.41 22.20 30.55
CA LEU A 14 -57.06 22.07 30.04
C LEU A 14 -56.19 21.41 31.12
N PHE A 15 -55.72 20.18 30.90
CA PHE A 15 -54.63 19.61 31.68
C PHE A 15 -53.36 19.67 30.83
N ALA A 16 -52.42 20.49 31.30
CA ALA A 16 -51.15 20.75 30.66
C ALA A 16 -50.27 19.49 30.63
N VAL A 17 -49.78 19.15 29.44
CA VAL A 17 -48.69 18.17 29.26
C VAL A 17 -47.39 18.89 29.62
N ALA A 18 -46.76 18.50 30.73
CA ALA A 18 -45.42 18.95 31.08
C ALA A 18 -44.40 18.10 30.31
N THR A 19 -43.97 18.58 29.14
CA THR A 19 -42.81 18.04 28.42
C THR A 19 -41.53 18.56 29.07
N ILE A 20 -40.80 17.68 29.77
CA ILE A 20 -39.42 17.95 30.16
C ILE A 20 -38.55 17.68 28.93
N VAL A 21 -38.13 18.76 28.26
CA VAL A 21 -37.04 18.73 27.27
C VAL A 21 -35.73 18.76 28.05
N ALA A 22 -35.14 17.60 28.31
CA ALA A 22 -33.74 17.53 28.73
C ALA A 22 -32.86 17.63 27.47
N SER A 23 -32.49 18.85 27.12
CA SER A 23 -31.43 19.15 26.16
C SER A 23 -30.09 18.71 26.74
N GLY A 24 -29.75 17.43 26.57
CA GLY A 24 -28.39 16.93 26.72
C GLY A 24 -27.65 17.16 25.41
N LEU A 25 -26.95 18.29 25.31
CA LEU A 25 -25.89 18.50 24.31
C LEU A 25 -24.84 17.42 24.51
N ALA A 26 -24.95 16.34 23.74
CA ALA A 26 -23.88 15.37 23.59
C ALA A 26 -22.72 16.06 22.86
N PHE A 27 -21.74 16.53 23.64
CA PHE A 27 -20.46 16.94 23.11
C PHE A 27 -19.87 15.78 22.30
N GLY A 28 -19.46 16.10 21.07
CA GLY A 28 -18.94 15.14 20.12
C GLY A 28 -17.79 14.33 20.70
N MET A 29 -18.02 13.05 20.89
CA MET A 29 -16.98 12.05 20.76
C MET A 29 -16.96 11.67 19.28
N GLY A 30 -16.33 12.52 18.47
CA GLY A 30 -15.86 12.07 17.17
C GLY A 30 -14.83 10.98 17.45
N ALA A 31 -15.24 9.72 17.41
CA ALA A 31 -14.28 8.65 17.20
C ALA A 31 -13.54 9.04 15.92
N ALA A 32 -12.25 9.37 16.03
CA ALA A 32 -11.40 9.49 14.86
C ALA A 32 -11.42 8.09 14.21
N GLY A 33 -12.35 7.89 13.28
CA GLY A 33 -12.39 6.68 12.48
C GLY A 33 -11.11 6.68 11.67
N ALA A 34 -10.25 5.69 11.90
CA ALA A 34 -9.18 5.38 10.96
C ALA A 34 -9.81 5.33 9.56
N VAL A 35 -9.22 6.05 8.62
CA VAL A 35 -9.79 6.08 7.27
C VAL A 35 -9.53 4.70 6.68
N VAL A 36 -10.61 3.95 6.47
CA VAL A 36 -10.53 2.63 5.84
C VAL A 36 -10.14 2.83 4.38
N ASP A 37 -8.97 2.34 4.01
CA ASP A 37 -8.47 2.40 2.63
C ASP A 37 -9.09 1.30 1.78
N SER A 38 -9.15 0.09 2.34
CA SER A 38 -9.73 -1.08 1.67
C SER A 38 -10.16 -2.11 2.71
N SER A 39 -11.21 -2.88 2.40
CA SER A 39 -11.56 -4.08 3.16
C SER A 39 -11.99 -5.21 2.24
N SER A 40 -11.94 -6.43 2.74
CA SER A 40 -12.38 -7.64 2.04
C SER A 40 -12.79 -8.68 3.07
N GLN A 41 -13.76 -9.51 2.75
CA GLN A 41 -14.27 -10.52 3.68
C GLN A 41 -14.42 -11.88 3.01
N ILE A 42 -14.31 -12.93 3.82
CA ILE A 42 -14.58 -14.32 3.45
C ILE A 42 -15.44 -14.97 4.53
N VAL A 43 -16.33 -15.89 4.14
CA VAL A 43 -17.06 -16.74 5.08
C VAL A 43 -16.34 -18.09 5.18
N ASP A 44 -16.01 -18.50 6.39
CA ASP A 44 -15.34 -19.78 6.64
C ASP A 44 -16.30 -20.97 6.72
N GLN A 45 -15.75 -22.18 6.88
CA GLN A 45 -16.53 -23.42 6.96
C GLN A 45 -17.45 -23.53 8.19
N LYS A 46 -17.30 -22.64 9.18
CA LYS A 46 -18.10 -22.59 10.42
C LYS A 46 -19.12 -21.44 10.40
N ASP A 47 -19.42 -20.91 9.22
CA ASP A 47 -20.32 -19.77 9.00
C ASP A 47 -19.89 -18.49 9.74
N ARG A 48 -18.57 -18.29 9.91
CA ARG A 48 -18.00 -17.05 10.44
C ARG A 48 -17.53 -16.17 9.29
N SER A 49 -17.89 -14.89 9.30
CA SER A 49 -17.34 -13.90 8.37
C SER A 49 -16.07 -13.30 8.95
N ILE A 50 -14.97 -13.41 8.21
CA ILE A 50 -13.65 -12.90 8.52
C ILE A 50 -13.37 -11.73 7.57
N GLU A 51 -13.23 -10.53 8.12
CA GLU A 51 -12.92 -9.31 7.39
C GLU A 51 -11.48 -8.88 7.65
N ALA A 52 -10.72 -8.65 6.58
CA ALA A 52 -9.44 -7.96 6.61
C ALA A 52 -9.66 -6.49 6.20
N VAL A 53 -9.13 -5.58 7.01
CA VAL A 53 -9.28 -4.14 6.83
C VAL A 53 -7.90 -3.49 6.81
N GLN A 54 -7.67 -2.67 5.82
CA GLN A 54 -6.49 -1.83 5.69
C GLN A 54 -6.89 -0.38 5.97
N SER A 55 -6.13 0.33 6.80
CA SER A 55 -6.44 1.71 7.18
C SER A 55 -5.18 2.55 7.35
N ASP A 56 -5.34 3.87 7.24
CA ASP A 56 -4.28 4.87 7.44
C ASP A 56 -2.99 4.57 6.65
N THR A 57 -3.13 4.02 5.45
CA THR A 57 -2.00 3.61 4.60
C THR A 57 -1.32 4.82 4.00
N ARG A 58 -0.02 4.92 4.22
CA ARG A 58 0.80 5.99 3.68
C ARG A 58 2.16 5.47 3.22
N ILE A 59 2.48 5.76 1.96
CA ILE A 59 3.80 5.53 1.37
C ILE A 59 4.45 6.90 1.16
N ASP A 60 5.54 7.14 1.87
CA ASP A 60 6.34 8.36 1.76
C ASP A 60 7.58 8.09 0.94
N PHE A 61 7.60 8.53 -0.32
CA PHE A 61 8.79 8.44 -1.14
C PHE A 61 9.80 9.51 -0.74
N VAL A 62 11.07 9.12 -0.64
CA VAL A 62 12.17 10.00 -0.22
C VAL A 62 13.30 9.99 -1.24
N PRO A 63 14.10 11.07 -1.32
CA PRO A 63 15.35 11.05 -2.07
C PRO A 63 16.23 9.88 -1.60
N PRO A 64 16.80 9.08 -2.52
CA PRO A 64 17.64 7.94 -2.16
C PRO A 64 18.86 8.35 -1.34
N LEU A 65 19.13 7.63 -0.25
CA LEU A 65 20.27 7.87 0.62
C LEU A 65 21.61 7.62 -0.09
N ASP A 66 21.63 6.74 -1.10
CA ASP A 66 22.80 6.42 -1.90
C ASP A 66 23.10 7.45 -3.01
N GLY A 67 22.22 8.45 -3.21
CA GLY A 67 22.32 9.45 -4.26
C GLY A 67 22.20 8.89 -5.69
N ASN A 68 21.81 7.63 -5.85
CA ASN A 68 21.72 6.97 -7.14
C ASN A 68 20.38 7.30 -7.83
N PRO A 69 20.38 7.86 -9.06
CA PRO A 69 19.14 8.20 -9.77
C PRO A 69 18.31 6.96 -10.17
N PHE A 70 18.90 5.77 -10.15
CA PHE A 70 18.22 4.50 -10.41
C PHE A 70 17.74 3.80 -9.14
N THR A 71 17.93 4.41 -7.97
CA THR A 71 17.37 3.93 -6.71
C THR A 71 16.01 4.59 -6.45
N ARG A 72 15.09 3.85 -5.84
CA ARG A 72 13.82 4.34 -5.30
C ARG A 72 13.76 3.94 -3.84
N GLU A 73 13.39 4.87 -2.98
CA GLU A 73 13.37 4.69 -1.53
C GLU A 73 12.07 5.26 -0.95
N TRP A 74 11.49 4.56 0.04
CA TRP A 74 10.25 4.97 0.68
C TRP A 74 10.12 4.46 2.12
N PHE A 75 9.17 5.05 2.84
CA PHE A 75 8.69 4.58 4.13
C PHE A 75 7.22 4.20 4.05
N HIS A 76 6.88 3.02 4.56
CA HIS A 76 5.51 2.49 4.63
C HIS A 76 4.98 2.61 6.06
N ASN A 77 3.82 3.26 6.18
CA ASN A 77 3.01 3.35 7.38
C ASN A 77 1.61 2.80 7.07
N GLY A 78 0.98 2.15 8.04
CA GLY A 78 -0.38 1.67 7.88
C GLY A 78 -0.85 0.85 9.07
N GLU A 79 -2.16 0.62 9.12
CA GLU A 79 -2.82 -0.25 10.06
C GLU A 79 -3.49 -1.40 9.32
N ALA A 80 -3.31 -2.60 9.88
CA ALA A 80 -4.02 -3.79 9.46
C ALA A 80 -4.93 -4.23 10.60
N SER A 81 -6.22 -4.25 10.33
CA SER A 81 -7.28 -4.59 11.28
C SER A 81 -8.02 -5.82 10.79
N PHE A 82 -8.57 -6.59 11.73
CA PHE A 82 -9.43 -7.71 11.41
C PHE A 82 -10.74 -7.63 12.21
N LYS A 83 -11.80 -8.19 11.64
CA LYS A 83 -13.08 -8.39 12.32
C LYS A 83 -13.60 -9.79 12.01
N VAL A 84 -14.10 -10.48 13.03
CA VAL A 84 -14.71 -11.79 12.90
C VAL A 84 -16.10 -11.72 13.50
N THR A 85 -17.09 -12.15 12.72
CA THR A 85 -18.50 -12.21 13.12
C THR A 85 -19.07 -13.58 12.82
N GLY A 86 -20.09 -14.00 13.57
CA GLY A 86 -20.73 -15.31 13.41
C GLY A 86 -20.61 -16.19 14.65
N PRO A 87 -20.96 -17.49 14.54
CA PRO A 87 -21.01 -18.40 15.69
C PRO A 87 -19.62 -18.61 16.31
N ASN A 88 -19.52 -18.55 17.64
CA ASN A 88 -18.28 -18.78 18.40
C ASN A 88 -17.08 -17.96 17.89
N ALA A 89 -17.32 -16.72 17.46
CA ALA A 89 -16.27 -15.84 16.93
C ALA A 89 -15.23 -15.45 18.00
N ASP A 90 -15.57 -15.48 19.29
CA ASP A 90 -14.65 -15.18 20.39
C ASP A 90 -13.48 -16.20 20.49
N ASP A 91 -13.70 -17.43 20.03
CA ASP A 91 -12.66 -18.49 20.01
C ASP A 91 -11.85 -18.50 18.72
N TRP A 92 -12.09 -17.54 17.81
CA TRP A 92 -11.38 -17.47 16.55
C TRP A 92 -9.89 -17.14 16.78
N ARG A 93 -9.03 -17.77 15.98
CA ARG A 93 -7.58 -17.59 15.98
C ARG A 93 -7.05 -17.58 14.56
N GLY A 94 -6.05 -16.76 14.30
CA GLY A 94 -5.40 -16.65 13.01
C GLY A 94 -4.13 -15.84 13.06
N HIS A 95 -3.65 -15.45 11.89
CA HIS A 95 -2.44 -14.65 11.70
C HIS A 95 -2.75 -13.49 10.75
N ILE A 96 -2.39 -12.27 11.16
CA ILE A 96 -2.51 -11.07 10.33
C ILE A 96 -1.14 -10.69 9.77
N THR A 97 -1.12 -10.20 8.54
CA THR A 97 0.09 -9.71 7.88
C THR A 97 -0.23 -8.42 7.14
N ILE A 98 0.60 -7.40 7.35
CA ILE A 98 0.63 -6.18 6.55
C ILE A 98 1.86 -6.21 5.64
N GLY A 99 1.66 -5.87 4.37
CA GLY A 99 2.72 -5.93 3.38
C GLY A 99 2.46 -5.04 2.18
N TYR A 100 3.32 -5.16 1.17
CA TYR A 100 3.08 -4.57 -0.14
C TYR A 100 3.69 -5.40 -1.25
N GLN A 101 3.16 -5.22 -2.46
CA GLN A 101 3.76 -5.66 -3.69
C GLN A 101 4.51 -4.50 -4.33
N VAL A 102 5.70 -4.74 -4.88
CA VAL A 102 6.49 -3.76 -5.63
C VAL A 102 6.75 -4.29 -7.04
N GLY A 103 6.63 -3.43 -8.04
CA GLY A 103 6.87 -3.79 -9.43
C GLY A 103 7.41 -2.62 -10.24
N TYR A 104 8.36 -2.92 -11.12
CA TYR A 104 8.98 -1.96 -12.03
C TYR A 104 9.34 -2.65 -13.37
N PRO A 105 9.32 -1.92 -14.50
CA PRO A 105 9.31 -2.55 -15.82
C PRO A 105 10.70 -3.01 -16.30
N ALA A 106 11.77 -2.32 -15.90
CA ALA A 106 13.12 -2.60 -16.40
C ALA A 106 14.18 -2.40 -15.31
N THR A 107 15.27 -3.16 -15.41
CA THR A 107 16.40 -3.09 -14.49
C THR A 107 17.69 -2.77 -15.22
N LEU A 108 18.56 -2.00 -14.57
CA LEU A 108 19.89 -1.68 -15.03
C LEU A 108 20.88 -2.70 -14.48
N SER A 109 21.40 -3.56 -15.35
CA SER A 109 22.55 -4.41 -15.00
C SER A 109 23.82 -3.63 -15.35
N GLY A 110 24.42 -2.99 -14.35
CA GLY A 110 25.52 -2.03 -14.49
C GLY A 110 26.86 -2.59 -14.98
N ARG A 111 26.94 -3.21 -16.16
CA ARG A 111 28.24 -3.49 -16.80
C ARG A 111 28.74 -2.25 -17.53
N LEU A 112 29.41 -1.39 -16.80
CA LEU A 112 30.06 -0.19 -17.33
C LEU A 112 31.27 -0.60 -18.18
N LYS A 113 31.13 -0.66 -19.51
CA LYS A 113 32.26 -0.83 -20.42
C LYS A 113 32.82 0.53 -20.79
N PHE A 114 34.00 0.85 -20.27
CA PHE A 114 34.76 2.02 -20.69
C PHE A 114 35.53 1.69 -21.97
N GLY A 115 35.00 2.11 -23.12
CA GLY A 115 35.79 2.16 -24.35
C GLY A 115 36.71 3.37 -24.28
N TYR A 116 38.02 3.16 -24.17
CA TYR A 116 39.02 4.20 -24.37
C TYR A 116 39.82 3.86 -25.61
N SER A 117 39.68 4.68 -26.65
CA SER A 117 40.49 4.58 -27.87
C SER A 117 41.46 5.75 -27.90
N THR A 118 42.76 5.46 -27.78
CA THR A 118 43.84 6.45 -27.97
C THR A 118 44.06 6.71 -29.45
N PRO A 119 44.31 7.96 -29.88
CA PRO A 119 44.70 8.24 -31.26
C PRO A 119 45.95 7.42 -31.64
N GLY A 120 45.85 6.69 -32.74
CA GLY A 120 46.96 5.90 -33.28
C GLY A 120 47.58 6.63 -34.48
N LEU A 121 48.91 6.68 -34.54
CA LEU A 121 49.62 7.04 -35.77
C LEU A 121 49.99 5.74 -36.49
N GLY A 122 49.39 5.51 -37.66
CA GLY A 122 49.75 4.41 -38.55
C GLY A 122 50.59 4.93 -39.71
N ALA A 123 51.68 4.23 -40.04
CA ALA A 123 52.42 4.47 -41.28
C ALA A 123 52.17 3.27 -42.20
N ASP A 124 51.57 3.51 -43.36
CA ASP A 124 51.42 2.48 -44.38
C ASP A 124 52.59 2.58 -45.35
N LEU A 125 53.37 1.50 -45.47
CA LEU A 125 54.46 1.41 -46.43
C LEU A 125 53.89 0.88 -47.75
N GLY A 126 53.06 1.70 -48.38
CA GLY A 126 52.62 1.50 -49.75
C GLY A 126 53.83 1.48 -50.67
N GLY A 127 54.05 0.37 -51.35
CA GLY A 127 55.12 0.23 -52.33
C GLY A 127 55.07 1.33 -53.38
N ASP A 128 56.26 1.82 -53.70
CA ASP A 128 56.62 2.88 -54.64
C ASP A 128 56.44 4.34 -54.16
N SER A 129 57.49 4.81 -53.46
CA SER A 129 57.92 6.21 -53.35
C SER A 129 57.08 7.18 -52.50
N GLY A 130 56.62 6.76 -51.32
CA GLY A 130 56.24 7.71 -50.26
C GLY A 130 55.65 7.06 -49.01
N VAL A 131 56.11 7.47 -47.82
CA VAL A 131 55.47 7.09 -46.55
C VAL A 131 54.17 7.89 -46.40
N LEU A 132 53.02 7.23 -46.44
CA LEU A 132 51.73 7.83 -46.12
C LEU A 132 51.47 7.69 -44.61
N LEU A 133 51.56 8.80 -43.88
CA LEU A 133 51.18 8.89 -42.48
C LEU A 133 49.66 9.03 -42.37
N LYS A 134 48.99 8.01 -41.85
CA LYS A 134 47.55 8.02 -41.61
C LYS A 134 47.27 8.30 -40.14
N LEU A 135 46.57 9.40 -39.86
CA LEU A 135 46.04 9.70 -38.53
C LEU A 135 44.64 9.08 -38.41
N ASP A 136 44.53 7.97 -37.70
CA ASP A 136 43.25 7.33 -37.42
C ASP A 136 42.79 7.73 -36.00
N GLY A 137 41.58 8.29 -35.89
CA GLY A 137 40.91 8.53 -34.61
C GLY A 137 41.47 9.68 -33.75
N LEU A 138 41.52 10.89 -34.31
CA LEU A 138 42.03 12.13 -33.67
C LEU A 138 41.28 12.62 -32.42
N ILE A 139 40.08 12.09 -32.13
CA ILE A 139 39.27 12.52 -30.99
C ILE A 139 39.04 11.31 -30.10
N PRO A 140 39.53 11.31 -28.84
CA PRO A 140 39.23 10.24 -27.90
C PRO A 140 37.72 10.17 -27.69
N ARG A 141 37.14 9.00 -27.96
CA ARG A 141 35.71 8.71 -27.75
C ARG A 141 35.58 7.85 -26.50
N ALA A 142 34.94 8.38 -25.47
CA ALA A 142 34.46 7.60 -24.34
C ALA A 142 32.99 7.24 -24.59
N GLY A 143 32.68 5.95 -24.63
CA GLY A 143 31.31 5.44 -24.70
C GLY A 143 30.93 4.79 -23.38
N ILE A 144 29.69 5.01 -22.93
CA ILE A 144 29.07 4.27 -21.83
C ILE A 144 28.02 3.35 -22.46
N GLU A 145 28.24 2.05 -22.41
CA GLU A 145 27.23 1.06 -22.81
C GLU A 145 26.47 0.61 -21.54
N LEU A 146 25.14 0.65 -21.61
CA LEU A 146 24.28 0.39 -20.48
C LEU A 146 23.28 -0.70 -20.84
N GLU A 147 23.35 -1.83 -20.15
CA GLU A 147 22.46 -2.97 -20.40
C GLU A 147 21.18 -2.83 -19.58
N VAL A 148 20.05 -2.72 -20.28
CA VAL A 148 18.72 -2.66 -19.69
C VAL A 148 18.06 -4.02 -19.85
N GLY A 149 17.83 -4.69 -18.72
CA GLY A 149 17.09 -5.95 -18.65
C GLY A 149 15.62 -5.73 -18.28
N LEU A 150 14.80 -6.78 -18.41
CA LEU A 150 13.45 -6.78 -17.87
C LEU A 150 13.48 -6.70 -16.34
N GLY A 151 12.52 -5.98 -15.74
CA GLY A 151 12.37 -5.95 -14.29
C GLY A 151 12.02 -7.35 -13.72
N PRO A 152 12.14 -7.55 -12.40
CA PRO A 152 11.95 -8.85 -11.75
C PRO A 152 10.48 -9.30 -11.66
N GLY A 153 9.56 -8.65 -12.38
CA GLY A 153 8.11 -8.80 -12.18
C GLY A 153 7.63 -8.16 -10.88
N ILE A 154 6.51 -8.67 -10.35
CA ILE A 154 5.91 -8.18 -9.10
C ILE A 154 6.49 -9.00 -7.94
N GLN A 155 7.13 -8.30 -7.01
CA GLN A 155 7.70 -8.88 -5.79
C GLN A 155 6.80 -8.57 -4.60
N THR A 156 6.61 -9.54 -3.70
CA THR A 156 5.77 -9.38 -2.50
C THR A 156 6.67 -9.27 -1.27
N VAL A 157 6.42 -8.26 -0.44
CA VAL A 157 7.14 -8.00 0.81
C VAL A 157 6.16 -8.02 1.97
N GLU A 158 6.32 -8.98 2.86
CA GLU A 158 5.60 -9.02 4.14
C GLU A 158 6.39 -8.18 5.15
N CYS A 159 5.76 -7.10 5.65
CA CYS A 159 6.47 -6.11 6.46
C CYS A 159 6.38 -6.44 7.95
N ALA A 160 5.17 -6.74 8.42
CA ALA A 160 4.90 -7.14 9.80
C ALA A 160 3.74 -8.12 9.85
N GLY A 161 3.73 -8.96 10.87
CA GLY A 161 2.64 -9.89 11.13
C GLY A 161 2.63 -10.35 12.57
N GLY A 162 1.54 -11.00 12.96
CA GLY A 162 1.39 -11.56 14.28
C GLY A 162 0.17 -12.45 14.41
N ASP A 163 0.19 -13.29 15.42
CA ASP A 163 -0.95 -14.11 15.81
C ASP A 163 -2.03 -13.23 16.43
N ILE A 164 -3.28 -13.49 16.04
CA ILE A 164 -4.46 -12.75 16.46
C ILE A 164 -5.56 -13.71 16.92
N SER A 165 -6.36 -13.25 17.87
CA SER A 165 -7.46 -14.03 18.42
C SER A 165 -8.63 -13.14 18.82
N GLY A 166 -9.81 -13.73 18.91
CA GLY A 166 -11.05 -13.03 19.26
C GLY A 166 -11.74 -12.42 18.03
N THR A 167 -12.66 -11.49 18.30
CA THR A 167 -13.58 -10.93 17.29
C THR A 167 -13.05 -9.71 16.56
N SER A 168 -12.05 -9.01 17.12
CA SER A 168 -11.43 -7.87 16.46
C SER A 168 -10.07 -7.56 17.06
N GLY A 169 -9.25 -6.87 16.28
CA GLY A 169 -7.94 -6.37 16.71
C GLY A 169 -7.21 -5.74 15.54
N PHE A 170 -6.05 -5.16 15.83
CA PHE A 170 -5.25 -4.47 14.83
C PHE A 170 -3.76 -4.60 15.12
N ILE A 171 -2.96 -4.52 14.07
CA ILE A 171 -1.53 -4.25 14.14
C ILE A 171 -1.25 -2.97 13.36
N ARG A 172 -0.34 -2.16 13.88
CA ARG A 172 0.05 -0.90 13.25
C ARG A 172 1.55 -0.90 12.98
N MET A 173 1.90 -0.42 11.81
CA MET A 173 3.27 -0.29 11.36
C MET A 173 3.55 1.17 11.00
N SER A 174 4.70 1.67 11.43
CA SER A 174 5.14 3.01 11.08
C SER A 174 6.64 3.01 10.80
N GLY A 175 7.04 3.73 9.75
CA GLY A 175 8.43 3.89 9.37
C GLY A 175 9.09 2.64 8.78
N PHE A 176 8.32 1.70 8.21
CA PHE A 176 8.93 0.55 7.54
C PHE A 176 9.68 0.98 6.29
N HIS A 177 10.98 0.76 6.26
CA HIS A 177 11.86 1.21 5.18
C HIS A 177 11.83 0.22 4.01
N GLY A 178 11.67 0.74 2.80
CA GLY A 178 11.76 -0.02 1.56
C GLY A 178 12.67 0.69 0.55
N THR A 179 13.47 -0.10 -0.17
CA THR A 179 14.33 0.41 -1.25
C THR A 179 14.45 -0.62 -2.37
N VAL A 180 14.60 -0.12 -3.59
CA VAL A 180 14.98 -0.91 -4.76
C VAL A 180 15.95 -0.12 -5.62
N THR A 181 16.96 -0.79 -6.18
CA THR A 181 17.99 -0.15 -7.01
C THR A 181 18.03 -0.74 -8.41
N GLY A 182 18.67 0.00 -9.33
CA GLY A 182 18.73 -0.35 -10.74
C GLY A 182 17.39 -0.17 -11.46
N VAL A 183 16.44 0.58 -10.92
CA VAL A 183 15.13 0.77 -11.53
C VAL A 183 15.23 1.67 -12.75
N VAL A 184 14.69 1.18 -13.87
CA VAL A 184 14.41 1.98 -15.07
C VAL A 184 12.89 2.02 -15.27
N GLY A 185 12.31 3.22 -15.22
CA GLY A 185 10.88 3.46 -15.33
C GLY A 185 10.18 3.69 -13.99
N GLN A 186 8.84 3.71 -14.04
CA GLN A 186 8.00 3.94 -12.87
C GLN A 186 8.00 2.73 -11.94
N THR A 187 8.23 2.95 -10.65
CA THR A 187 8.02 1.93 -9.60
C THR A 187 6.63 2.06 -9.06
N THR A 188 5.94 0.92 -8.94
CA THR A 188 4.59 0.86 -8.39
C THR A 188 4.57 0.01 -7.12
N ILE A 189 3.82 0.47 -6.12
CA ILE A 189 3.67 -0.19 -4.83
C ILE A 189 2.18 -0.39 -4.56
N ARG A 190 1.78 -1.63 -4.28
CA ARG A 190 0.41 -2.01 -3.90
C ARG A 190 0.41 -2.60 -2.48
N PRO A 191 0.02 -1.82 -1.46
CA PRO A 191 -0.14 -2.33 -0.10
C PRO A 191 -1.25 -3.37 -0.03
N PHE A 192 -1.09 -4.34 0.87
CA PHE A 192 -2.10 -5.35 1.15
C PHE A 192 -2.14 -5.70 2.63
N VAL A 193 -3.30 -6.18 3.06
CA VAL A 193 -3.48 -6.86 4.35
C VAL A 193 -3.99 -8.26 4.09
N LYS A 194 -3.36 -9.23 4.74
CA LYS A 194 -3.71 -10.65 4.71
C LYS A 194 -4.14 -11.08 6.11
N VAL A 195 -5.28 -11.74 6.19
CA VAL A 195 -5.72 -12.44 7.41
C VAL A 195 -5.89 -13.90 7.08
N ALA A 196 -5.17 -14.77 7.78
CA ALA A 196 -5.24 -16.22 7.62
C ALA A 196 -5.80 -16.84 8.91
N SER A 197 -6.88 -17.61 8.79
CA SER A 197 -7.45 -18.41 9.88
C SER A 197 -6.55 -19.59 10.21
N GLY A 198 -6.59 -20.08 11.44
CA GLY A 198 -5.94 -21.35 11.81
C GLY A 198 -6.46 -22.58 11.05
N SER A 199 -7.61 -22.48 10.37
CA SER A 199 -8.14 -23.50 9.44
C SER A 199 -7.53 -23.44 8.04
N GLY A 200 -6.78 -22.39 7.70
CA GLY A 200 -6.21 -22.15 6.36
C GLY A 200 -7.00 -21.17 5.49
N ASP A 201 -8.22 -20.80 5.88
CA ASP A 201 -9.03 -19.80 5.17
C ASP A 201 -8.31 -18.45 5.19
N THR A 202 -8.07 -17.87 4.02
CA THR A 202 -7.26 -16.65 3.89
C THR A 202 -8.01 -15.59 3.09
N VAL A 203 -8.03 -14.37 3.62
CA VAL A 203 -8.59 -13.20 2.94
C VAL A 203 -7.50 -12.15 2.74
N TYR A 204 -7.51 -11.55 1.55
CA TYR A 204 -6.65 -10.42 1.20
C TYR A 204 -7.53 -9.22 0.91
N THR A 205 -7.10 -8.05 1.38
CA THR A 205 -7.53 -6.77 0.86
C THR A 205 -6.33 -6.04 0.27
N TYR A 206 -6.55 -5.36 -0.85
CA TYR A 206 -5.52 -4.60 -1.54
C TYR A 206 -5.89 -3.13 -1.56
N GLY A 207 -4.97 -2.29 -1.10
CA GLY A 207 -5.14 -0.85 -1.15
C GLY A 207 -4.91 -0.25 -2.54
N ARG A 208 -5.02 1.07 -2.61
CA ARG A 208 -4.70 1.83 -3.83
C ARG A 208 -3.24 1.63 -4.26
N LEU A 209 -2.99 1.84 -5.55
CA LEU A 209 -1.64 1.83 -6.10
C LEU A 209 -0.92 3.16 -5.79
N TRP A 210 0.35 3.07 -5.40
CA TRP A 210 1.27 4.20 -5.24
C TRP A 210 2.36 4.11 -6.31
N ALA A 211 2.83 5.24 -6.82
CA ALA A 211 3.82 5.27 -7.89
C ALA A 211 4.84 6.38 -7.71
N ILE A 212 6.08 6.11 -8.13
CA ILE A 212 7.21 7.05 -8.22
C ILE A 212 8.04 6.82 -9.49
#